data_AF-A0A520DPS0-F1
#
_entry.id   AF-A0A520DPS0-F1
#
_cell.length_a   1.000
_cell.length_b   1.000
_cell.length_c   1.000
_cell.angle_alpha   90.00
_cell.angle_beta   90.00
_cell.angle_gamma   90.00
#
_symmetry.space_group_name_H-M   'P 1'
#
loop_
_entity.id
_entity.type
_entity.pdbx_description
1 polymer ?
#
loop_
_entity_poly.entity_id
_entity_poly.type
_entity_poly.pdbx_seq_one_letter_code
_entity_poly.pdbx_strand_id
1 'polypeptide(L)'
;MRYWFLLFLCISSAFCYAQSSSNRKAQTFFERAGPYIDQLDYPAAEQVLKNAVEADPLFQNAYILLANVYKTQRKYIDSKAAYQKVILINKNVLPEVVFGLAEMEFATQEYDKAKQHFKEFLVLDNSSDRAKRAKKYLTDCDFAALAIMKPVKYAPTNLGNGVNTTDSEYFPALTADGETLIFTRQVNGNEDFWSSQFKNNSWGLATPLSAKINTTRYNEGAQTISPDGKYLFFTGCNRPDGLGRCDIYVSHREGKDWGEPYNVGKPVNSEYWESQPAISPDGKTLYFISNRPGGSGGYDIWKSTITDDAKWGPAVNLGPEINTAYDENTPFLHADGKTLYFSSDGLPGFGSKDIYYSRMDDAGKFQKPINLGYPINSFDDESGLIVSADGNFGMFSSNLKDGFGGQDIYSFGIPEAAKPLKVSYVKGIVRDKDTKKTIESNVQVIDLKSNKTVFDDYTDAETGQFLAVMPIGSNYLFNVNAEGYLFYSENFELKAGDINKPYQIEVYIEKIKQGGNVTLKNIFFDT
;
A
#
# COMPACT_ATOMS: atom_id res chain seq x y z
N MET A 1 -15.19 -6.41 25.86
CA MET A 1 -16.32 -5.87 25.09
C MET A 1 -15.78 -5.66 23.67
N ARG A 2 -16.13 -6.56 22.75
CA ARG A 2 -15.51 -6.69 21.41
C ARG A 2 -16.22 -5.75 20.44
N TYR A 3 -15.52 -4.80 19.83
CA TYR A 3 -16.09 -3.93 18.81
C TYR A 3 -15.34 -4.13 17.50
N TRP A 4 -16.11 -4.52 16.50
CA TRP A 4 -15.70 -4.87 15.16
C TRP A 4 -15.46 -3.62 14.31
N PHE A 5 -14.50 -3.72 13.39
CA PHE A 5 -14.39 -2.81 12.26
C PHE A 5 -15.61 -2.99 11.34
N LEU A 6 -16.64 -2.19 11.58
CA LEU A 6 -17.74 -2.02 10.65
C LEU A 6 -17.43 -0.83 9.75
N LEU A 7 -17.25 -1.10 8.46
CA LEU A 7 -17.66 -0.17 7.43
C LEU A 7 -19.10 0.21 7.77
N PHE A 8 -19.35 1.48 8.13
CA PHE A 8 -20.69 2.00 8.31
C PHE A 8 -21.35 2.06 6.92
N LEU A 9 -21.84 0.91 6.44
CA LEU A 9 -22.98 0.93 5.55
C LEU A 9 -24.14 1.39 6.44
N CYS A 10 -24.46 2.68 6.35
CA CYS A 10 -25.75 3.18 6.82
C CYS A 10 -26.84 2.44 6.02
N ILE A 11 -27.20 1.24 6.46
CA ILE A 11 -28.53 0.68 6.23
C ILE A 11 -29.42 1.52 7.14
N SER A 12 -29.83 2.68 6.63
CA SER A 12 -30.97 3.39 7.19
C SER A 12 -32.09 2.37 7.28
N SER A 13 -32.56 2.13 8.50
CA SER A 13 -33.77 1.37 8.82
C SER A 13 -35.00 2.12 8.29
N ALA A 14 -35.08 2.26 6.98
CA ALA A 14 -36.31 2.54 6.29
C ALA A 14 -37.06 1.21 6.24
N PHE A 15 -37.91 0.98 7.25
CA PHE A 15 -39.10 0.14 7.08
C PHE A 15 -40.01 0.81 6.04
N CYS A 16 -39.58 0.80 4.79
CA CYS A 16 -40.45 1.00 3.65
C CYS A 16 -41.27 -0.28 3.56
N TYR A 17 -42.60 -0.17 3.56
CA TYR A 17 -43.55 -1.29 3.47
C TYR A 17 -43.09 -2.31 2.42
N ALA A 18 -42.42 -3.37 2.87
CA ALA A 18 -41.81 -4.36 1.99
C ALA A 18 -42.91 -5.25 1.42
N GLN A 19 -42.91 -5.44 0.10
CA GLN A 19 -43.69 -6.52 -0.52
C GLN A 19 -43.16 -7.86 0.00
N SER A 20 -43.86 -8.45 0.97
CA SER A 20 -43.65 -9.82 1.42
C SER A 20 -44.01 -10.79 0.31
N SER A 21 -43.29 -11.92 0.20
CA SER A 21 -43.72 -12.98 -0.71
C SER A 21 -45.06 -13.56 -0.26
N SER A 22 -45.99 -13.78 -1.20
CA SER A 22 -47.22 -14.52 -0.93
C SER A 22 -46.95 -16.01 -0.66
N ASN A 23 -45.78 -16.52 -1.02
CA ASN A 23 -45.32 -17.85 -0.65
C ASN A 23 -44.65 -17.81 0.72
N ARG A 24 -45.36 -18.33 1.74
CA ARG A 24 -44.86 -18.40 3.12
C ARG A 24 -43.50 -19.10 3.26
N LYS A 25 -43.23 -20.12 2.44
CA LYS A 25 -41.94 -20.85 2.45
C LYS A 25 -40.81 -19.95 1.96
N ALA A 26 -41.02 -19.21 0.87
CA ALA A 26 -40.06 -18.26 0.33
C ALA A 26 -39.77 -17.12 1.34
N GLN A 27 -40.81 -16.57 1.94
CA GLN A 27 -40.69 -15.53 2.98
C GLN A 27 -39.87 -16.03 4.18
N THR A 28 -40.11 -17.26 4.66
CA THR A 28 -39.35 -17.85 5.78
C THR A 28 -37.88 -18.03 5.43
N PHE A 29 -37.56 -18.45 4.19
CA PHE A 29 -36.16 -18.57 3.77
C PHE A 29 -35.46 -17.21 3.67
N PHE A 30 -36.15 -16.19 3.14
CA PHE A 30 -35.63 -14.83 3.04
C PHE A 30 -35.32 -14.24 4.43
N GLU A 31 -36.23 -14.39 5.40
CA GLU A 31 -36.02 -13.91 6.77
C GLU A 31 -34.85 -14.59 7.49
N ARG A 32 -34.50 -15.82 7.12
CA ARG A 32 -33.34 -16.54 7.67
C ARG A 32 -32.00 -16.00 7.17
N ALA A 33 -31.98 -15.23 6.08
CA ALA A 33 -30.73 -14.70 5.53
C ALA A 33 -30.10 -13.64 6.45
N GLY A 34 -30.93 -12.80 7.09
CA GLY A 34 -30.46 -11.71 7.96
C GLY A 34 -29.48 -12.16 9.04
N PRO A 35 -29.84 -13.14 9.91
CA PRO A 35 -28.94 -13.63 10.95
C PRO A 35 -27.61 -14.19 10.43
N TYR A 36 -27.58 -14.80 9.25
CA TYR A 36 -26.33 -15.26 8.63
C TYR A 36 -25.47 -14.09 8.15
N ILE A 37 -26.08 -13.07 7.54
CA ILE A 37 -25.40 -11.85 7.12
C ILE A 37 -24.82 -11.11 8.33
N ASP A 38 -25.58 -11.00 9.43
CA ASP A 38 -25.13 -10.36 10.68
C ASP A 38 -23.92 -11.09 11.29
N GLN A 39 -23.80 -12.40 11.04
CA GLN A 39 -22.66 -13.23 11.46
C GLN A 39 -21.54 -13.31 10.41
N LEU A 40 -21.68 -12.60 9.27
CA LEU A 40 -20.79 -12.64 8.12
C LEU A 40 -20.69 -14.03 7.45
N ASP A 41 -21.65 -14.92 7.71
CA ASP A 41 -21.78 -16.23 7.07
C ASP A 41 -22.51 -16.09 5.73
N TYR A 42 -21.84 -15.44 4.78
CA TYR A 42 -22.38 -15.20 3.44
C TYR A 42 -22.69 -16.49 2.66
N PRO A 43 -21.92 -17.59 2.77
CA PRO A 43 -22.29 -18.86 2.13
C PRO A 43 -23.63 -19.42 2.63
N ALA A 44 -23.90 -19.38 3.94
CA ALA A 44 -25.20 -19.81 4.46
C ALA A 44 -26.34 -18.88 4.05
N ALA A 45 -26.10 -17.55 4.06
CA ALA A 45 -27.05 -16.55 3.58
C ALA A 45 -27.42 -16.78 2.11
N GLU A 46 -26.42 -17.05 1.25
CA GLU A 46 -26.62 -17.39 -0.16
C GLU A 46 -27.52 -18.61 -0.31
N GLN A 47 -27.25 -19.68 0.43
CA GLN A 47 -28.01 -20.92 0.31
C GLN A 47 -29.49 -20.73 0.67
N VAL A 48 -29.79 -20.00 1.75
CA VAL A 48 -31.19 -19.75 2.12
C VAL A 48 -31.88 -18.81 1.13
N LEU A 49 -31.17 -17.83 0.57
CA LEU A 49 -31.73 -16.94 -0.44
C LEU A 49 -32.00 -17.65 -1.78
N LYS A 50 -31.13 -18.59 -2.18
CA LYS A 50 -31.39 -19.50 -3.32
C LYS A 50 -32.69 -20.27 -3.11
N ASN A 51 -32.87 -20.86 -1.92
CA ASN A 51 -34.10 -21.57 -1.59
C ASN A 51 -35.35 -20.65 -1.60
N ALA A 52 -35.18 -19.36 -1.24
CA ALA A 52 -36.27 -18.38 -1.28
C ALA A 52 -36.72 -18.10 -2.71
N VAL A 53 -35.79 -17.83 -3.63
CA VAL A 53 -36.10 -17.54 -5.04
C VAL A 53 -36.53 -18.78 -5.83
N GLU A 54 -36.13 -19.98 -5.40
CA GLU A 54 -36.66 -21.23 -5.94
C GLU A 54 -38.12 -21.46 -5.51
N ALA A 55 -38.46 -21.14 -4.26
CA ALA A 55 -39.83 -21.26 -3.76
C ALA A 55 -40.77 -20.19 -4.34
N ASP A 56 -40.27 -18.99 -4.60
CA ASP A 56 -40.99 -17.92 -5.28
C ASP A 56 -40.11 -17.21 -6.32
N PRO A 57 -40.16 -17.64 -7.60
CA PRO A 57 -39.36 -17.07 -8.68
C PRO A 57 -39.67 -15.61 -9.04
N LEU A 58 -40.70 -15.01 -8.44
CA LEU A 58 -41.07 -13.60 -8.61
C LEU A 58 -40.71 -12.74 -7.39
N PHE A 59 -40.06 -13.31 -6.37
CA PHE A 59 -39.75 -12.59 -5.13
C PHE A 59 -38.56 -11.63 -5.30
N GLN A 60 -38.84 -10.40 -5.71
CA GLN A 60 -37.81 -9.39 -6.03
C GLN A 60 -36.85 -9.10 -4.88
N ASN A 61 -37.35 -8.96 -3.65
CA ASN A 61 -36.51 -8.63 -2.49
C ASN A 61 -35.48 -9.72 -2.20
N ALA A 62 -35.85 -10.99 -2.40
CA ALA A 62 -34.90 -12.10 -2.26
C ALA A 62 -33.81 -12.05 -3.34
N TYR A 63 -34.14 -11.71 -4.59
CA TYR A 63 -33.14 -11.50 -5.63
C TYR A 63 -32.23 -10.30 -5.37
N ILE A 64 -32.75 -9.17 -4.87
CA ILE A 64 -31.94 -8.00 -4.51
C ILE A 64 -30.94 -8.37 -3.41
N LEU A 65 -31.42 -9.01 -2.33
CA LEU A 65 -30.55 -9.42 -1.23
C LEU A 65 -29.53 -10.48 -1.68
N LEU A 66 -29.94 -11.41 -2.54
CA LEU A 66 -29.04 -12.41 -3.13
C LEU A 66 -27.96 -11.75 -4.00
N ALA A 67 -28.32 -10.75 -4.82
CA ALA A 67 -27.37 -9.99 -5.61
C ALA A 67 -26.33 -9.28 -4.74
N ASN A 68 -26.76 -8.67 -3.62
CA ASN A 68 -25.88 -8.04 -2.66
C ASN A 68 -24.95 -9.06 -1.98
N VAL A 69 -25.48 -10.22 -1.57
CA VAL A 69 -24.68 -11.32 -0.98
C VAL A 69 -23.66 -11.87 -1.98
N TYR A 70 -24.01 -12.00 -3.25
CA TYR A 70 -23.06 -12.37 -4.30
C TYR A 70 -22.00 -11.29 -4.51
N LYS A 71 -22.37 -10.01 -4.52
CA LYS A 71 -21.43 -8.89 -4.63
C LYS A 71 -20.41 -8.90 -3.49
N THR A 72 -20.85 -9.12 -2.24
CA THR A 72 -19.96 -9.22 -1.07
C THR A 72 -18.99 -10.40 -1.18
N GLN A 73 -19.43 -11.51 -1.76
CA GLN A 73 -18.57 -12.66 -2.05
C GLN A 73 -17.75 -12.52 -3.35
N ARG A 74 -17.76 -11.34 -4.00
CA ARG A 74 -17.12 -11.07 -5.30
C ARG A 74 -17.58 -11.99 -6.44
N LYS A 75 -18.76 -12.60 -6.32
CA LYS A 75 -19.43 -13.41 -7.37
C LYS A 75 -20.16 -12.49 -8.36
N TYR A 76 -19.40 -11.65 -9.07
CA TYR A 76 -19.96 -10.56 -9.87
C TYR A 76 -20.89 -11.02 -11.00
N ILE A 77 -20.61 -12.17 -11.63
CA ILE A 77 -21.46 -12.75 -12.68
C ILE A 77 -22.83 -13.16 -12.11
N ASP A 78 -22.84 -13.83 -10.95
CA ASP A 78 -24.07 -14.26 -10.29
C ASP A 78 -24.88 -13.07 -9.75
N SER A 79 -24.17 -12.06 -9.20
CA SER A 79 -24.79 -10.82 -8.74
C SER A 79 -25.47 -10.06 -9.88
N LYS A 80 -24.80 -9.91 -11.02
CA LYS A 80 -25.36 -9.32 -12.24
C LYS A 80 -26.62 -10.04 -12.69
N ALA A 81 -26.59 -11.38 -12.75
CA ALA A 81 -27.73 -12.19 -13.17
C ALA A 81 -28.93 -12.02 -12.22
N ALA A 82 -28.68 -11.92 -10.90
CA ALA A 82 -29.71 -11.66 -9.91
C ALA A 82 -30.35 -10.27 -10.09
N TYR A 83 -29.57 -9.19 -10.31
CA TYR A 83 -30.14 -7.86 -10.61
C TYR A 83 -30.93 -7.83 -11.91
N GLN A 84 -30.42 -8.47 -12.98
CA GLN A 84 -31.15 -8.59 -14.25
C GLN A 84 -32.50 -9.28 -14.04
N LYS A 85 -32.56 -10.30 -13.18
CA LYS A 85 -33.81 -10.98 -12.83
C LYS A 85 -34.81 -10.05 -12.13
N VAL A 86 -34.34 -9.15 -11.26
CA VAL A 86 -35.21 -8.15 -10.60
C VAL A 86 -35.90 -7.27 -11.64
N ILE A 87 -35.14 -6.74 -12.62
CA ILE A 87 -35.65 -5.86 -13.69
C ILE A 87 -36.62 -6.62 -14.62
N LEU A 88 -36.39 -7.91 -14.86
CA LEU A 88 -37.30 -8.76 -15.65
C LEU A 88 -38.65 -8.98 -14.95
N ILE A 89 -38.68 -9.06 -13.62
CA ILE A 89 -39.92 -9.25 -12.85
C ILE A 89 -40.77 -7.97 -12.84
N ASN A 90 -40.14 -6.81 -12.66
CA ASN A 90 -40.80 -5.50 -12.72
C ASN A 90 -39.86 -4.48 -13.34
N LYS A 91 -40.31 -3.79 -14.39
CA LYS A 91 -39.52 -2.74 -15.05
C LYS A 91 -39.35 -1.49 -14.19
N ASN A 92 -40.28 -1.23 -13.26
CA ASN A 92 -40.21 -0.12 -12.33
C ASN A 92 -39.44 -0.56 -11.07
N VAL A 93 -38.11 -0.57 -11.17
CA VAL A 93 -37.22 -0.92 -10.06
C VAL A 93 -36.77 0.32 -9.29
N LEU A 94 -36.33 0.10 -8.05
CA LEU A 94 -35.72 1.13 -7.24
C LEU A 94 -34.36 1.56 -7.84
N PRO A 95 -33.95 2.83 -7.70
CA PRO A 95 -32.69 3.33 -8.26
C PRO A 95 -31.46 2.50 -7.84
N GLU A 96 -31.43 1.97 -6.61
CA GLU A 96 -30.31 1.13 -6.15
C GLU A 96 -30.14 -0.16 -6.95
N VAL A 97 -31.20 -0.70 -7.56
CA VAL A 97 -31.12 -1.90 -8.41
C VAL A 97 -30.42 -1.58 -9.73
N VAL A 98 -30.74 -0.42 -10.33
CA VAL A 98 -30.10 0.04 -11.56
C VAL A 98 -28.62 0.36 -11.31
N PHE A 99 -28.32 1.02 -10.19
CA PHE A 99 -26.95 1.29 -9.78
C PHE A 99 -26.15 0.00 -9.53
N GLY A 100 -26.73 -0.95 -8.77
CA GLY A 100 -26.09 -2.23 -8.48
C GLY A 100 -25.83 -3.05 -9.76
N LEU A 101 -26.76 -3.06 -10.72
CA LEU A 101 -26.54 -3.69 -12.02
C LEU A 101 -25.39 -3.02 -12.78
N ALA A 102 -25.36 -1.69 -12.84
CA ALA A 102 -24.31 -0.95 -13.53
C ALA A 102 -22.91 -1.23 -12.94
N GLU A 103 -22.79 -1.32 -11.61
CA GLU A 103 -21.55 -1.73 -10.95
C GLU A 103 -21.12 -3.15 -11.34
N MET A 104 -22.06 -4.11 -11.44
CA MET A 104 -21.72 -5.49 -11.80
C MET A 104 -21.39 -5.63 -13.29
N GLU A 105 -22.04 -4.86 -14.16
CA GLU A 105 -21.65 -4.77 -15.58
C GLU A 105 -20.26 -4.18 -15.72
N PHE A 106 -19.94 -3.13 -14.96
CA PHE A 106 -18.59 -2.56 -14.92
C PHE A 106 -17.55 -3.56 -14.44
N ALA A 107 -17.81 -4.25 -13.32
CA ALA A 107 -16.91 -5.29 -12.78
C ALA A 107 -16.75 -6.51 -13.72
N THR A 108 -17.73 -6.76 -14.58
CA THR A 108 -17.67 -7.83 -15.60
C THR A 108 -17.25 -7.34 -16.99
N GLN A 109 -16.64 -6.14 -17.06
CA GLN A 109 -16.06 -5.53 -18.27
C GLN A 109 -17.09 -5.21 -19.37
N GLU A 110 -18.36 -5.10 -19.03
CA GLU A 110 -19.44 -4.67 -19.92
C GLU A 110 -19.61 -3.14 -19.88
N TYR A 111 -18.51 -2.41 -20.11
CA TYR A 111 -18.42 -0.96 -19.88
C TYR A 111 -19.48 -0.12 -20.61
N ASP A 112 -19.85 -0.50 -21.83
CA ASP A 112 -20.90 0.21 -22.58
C ASP A 112 -22.27 0.10 -21.91
N LYS A 113 -22.62 -1.10 -21.40
CA LYS A 113 -23.88 -1.33 -20.68
C LYS A 113 -23.86 -0.66 -19.31
N ALA A 114 -22.74 -0.78 -18.59
CA ALA A 114 -22.55 -0.10 -17.33
C ALA A 114 -22.75 1.41 -17.48
N LYS A 115 -22.15 2.01 -18.51
CA LYS A 115 -22.30 3.44 -18.84
C LYS A 115 -23.76 3.80 -19.13
N GLN A 116 -24.50 2.95 -19.84
CA GLN A 116 -25.92 3.15 -20.09
C GLN A 116 -26.72 3.14 -18.79
N HIS A 117 -26.56 2.13 -17.94
CA HIS A 117 -27.31 2.02 -16.69
C HIS A 117 -26.90 3.08 -15.65
N PHE A 118 -25.64 3.53 -15.61
CA PHE A 118 -25.27 4.67 -14.77
C PHE A 118 -25.95 5.97 -15.22
N LYS A 119 -26.11 6.19 -16.52
CA LYS A 119 -26.89 7.34 -17.04
C LYS A 119 -28.37 7.22 -16.69
N GLU A 120 -28.94 6.03 -16.80
CA GLU A 120 -30.33 5.77 -16.40
C GLU A 120 -30.52 6.01 -14.91
N PHE A 121 -29.63 5.49 -14.07
CA PHE A 121 -29.61 5.75 -12.64
C PHE A 121 -29.59 7.26 -12.35
N LEU A 122 -28.76 8.03 -13.03
CA LEU A 122 -28.67 9.49 -12.84
C LEU A 122 -29.93 10.26 -13.26
N VAL A 123 -30.81 9.68 -14.08
CA VAL A 123 -32.15 10.23 -14.35
C VAL A 123 -33.08 10.00 -13.16
N LEU A 124 -32.94 8.86 -12.48
CA LEU A 124 -33.76 8.47 -11.33
C LEU A 124 -33.29 9.13 -10.02
N ASP A 125 -31.97 9.30 -9.85
CA ASP A 125 -31.33 9.91 -8.68
C ASP A 125 -30.04 10.64 -9.08
N ASN A 126 -30.05 11.97 -8.96
CA ASN A 126 -28.90 12.83 -9.31
C ASN A 126 -28.29 13.56 -8.11
N SER A 127 -28.78 13.31 -6.90
CA SER A 127 -28.41 14.09 -5.70
C SER A 127 -27.76 13.27 -4.60
N SER A 128 -27.91 11.95 -4.58
CA SER A 128 -27.31 11.10 -3.55
C SER A 128 -25.79 10.96 -3.71
N ASP A 129 -25.13 10.38 -2.70
CA ASP A 129 -23.72 10.00 -2.82
C ASP A 129 -23.50 8.92 -3.90
N ARG A 130 -24.52 8.08 -4.16
CA ARG A 130 -24.48 7.16 -5.32
C ARG A 130 -24.48 7.94 -6.64
N ALA A 131 -25.14 9.09 -6.73
CA ALA A 131 -25.07 9.95 -7.91
C ALA A 131 -23.66 10.53 -8.14
N LYS A 132 -22.94 10.89 -7.07
CA LYS A 132 -21.52 11.27 -7.18
C LYS A 132 -20.68 10.12 -7.70
N ARG A 133 -20.86 8.91 -7.13
CA ARG A 133 -20.14 7.70 -7.55
C ARG A 133 -20.48 7.27 -8.97
N ALA A 134 -21.74 7.37 -9.39
CA ALA A 134 -22.17 7.09 -10.77
C ALA A 134 -21.49 8.03 -11.78
N LYS A 135 -21.37 9.33 -11.46
CA LYS A 135 -20.65 10.29 -12.31
C LYS A 135 -19.17 9.93 -12.46
N LYS A 136 -18.54 9.48 -11.37
CA LYS A 136 -17.17 8.94 -11.41
C LYS A 136 -17.12 7.71 -12.32
N TYR A 137 -17.98 6.72 -12.09
CA TYR A 137 -18.00 5.51 -12.90
C TYR A 137 -18.27 5.75 -14.39
N LEU A 138 -18.97 6.81 -14.78
CA LEU A 138 -19.08 7.19 -16.20
C LEU A 138 -17.71 7.52 -16.82
N THR A 139 -16.84 8.17 -16.05
CA THR A 139 -15.45 8.48 -16.46
C THR A 139 -14.59 7.22 -16.48
N ASP A 140 -14.77 6.34 -15.50
CA ASP A 140 -14.09 5.04 -15.47
C ASP A 140 -14.49 4.14 -16.63
N CYS A 141 -15.78 4.10 -16.99
CA CYS A 141 -16.24 3.32 -18.15
C CYS A 141 -15.50 3.76 -19.43
N ASP A 142 -15.34 5.07 -19.61
CA ASP A 142 -14.63 5.64 -20.77
C ASP A 142 -13.12 5.32 -20.74
N PHE A 143 -12.50 5.42 -19.56
CA PHE A 143 -11.10 5.06 -19.38
C PHE A 143 -10.85 3.56 -19.59
N ALA A 144 -11.59 2.73 -18.86
CA ALA A 144 -11.42 1.28 -18.82
C ALA A 144 -11.66 0.65 -20.19
N ALA A 145 -12.69 1.09 -20.93
CA ALA A 145 -12.97 0.61 -22.29
C ALA A 145 -11.82 0.86 -23.28
N LEU A 146 -11.06 1.95 -23.11
CA LEU A 146 -9.88 2.24 -23.94
C LEU A 146 -8.63 1.51 -23.43
N ALA A 147 -8.47 1.42 -22.11
CA ALA A 147 -7.26 0.89 -21.49
C ALA A 147 -7.15 -0.64 -21.65
N ILE A 148 -8.27 -1.38 -21.57
CA ILE A 148 -8.34 -2.82 -21.90
C ILE A 148 -7.88 -3.13 -23.32
N MET A 149 -8.11 -2.24 -24.29
CA MET A 149 -7.66 -2.42 -25.68
C MET A 149 -6.16 -2.22 -25.85
N LYS A 150 -5.47 -1.68 -24.83
CA LYS A 150 -4.03 -1.40 -24.82
C LYS A 150 -3.38 -1.97 -23.56
N PRO A 151 -3.43 -3.31 -23.37
CA PRO A 151 -2.87 -3.91 -22.17
C PRO A 151 -1.37 -3.66 -22.08
N VAL A 152 -0.87 -3.45 -20.86
CA VAL A 152 0.55 -3.53 -20.58
C VAL A 152 1.03 -4.98 -20.66
N LYS A 153 2.33 -5.17 -20.86
CA LYS A 153 2.95 -6.49 -21.02
C LYS A 153 2.91 -7.35 -19.74
N TYR A 154 2.76 -6.73 -18.58
CA TYR A 154 3.01 -7.36 -17.29
C TYR A 154 1.72 -7.80 -16.63
N ALA A 155 1.54 -9.12 -16.53
CA ALA A 155 0.46 -9.73 -15.74
C ALA A 155 0.94 -10.03 -14.32
N PRO A 156 0.18 -9.65 -13.28
CA PRO A 156 0.50 -10.01 -11.90
C PRO A 156 0.57 -11.52 -11.69
N THR A 157 1.57 -11.96 -10.93
CA THR A 157 1.78 -13.37 -10.56
C THR A 157 1.80 -13.49 -9.05
N ASN A 158 1.01 -14.42 -8.50
CA ASN A 158 0.94 -14.67 -7.07
C ASN A 158 2.32 -15.08 -6.50
N LEU A 159 2.70 -14.58 -5.33
CA LEU A 159 4.01 -14.88 -4.71
C LEU A 159 4.13 -16.32 -4.17
N GLY A 160 3.04 -17.08 -4.12
CA GLY A 160 3.01 -18.47 -3.68
C GLY A 160 2.96 -18.63 -2.16
N ASN A 161 2.95 -19.89 -1.74
CA ASN A 161 2.68 -20.30 -0.34
C ASN A 161 3.79 -19.95 0.68
N GLY A 162 4.92 -19.41 0.22
CA GLY A 162 5.91 -18.80 1.11
C GLY A 162 5.37 -17.53 1.77
N VAL A 163 4.50 -16.82 1.06
CA VAL A 163 3.94 -15.52 1.45
C VAL A 163 2.43 -15.62 1.66
N ASN A 164 1.69 -16.13 0.68
CA ASN A 164 0.23 -16.13 0.68
C ASN A 164 -0.35 -17.39 1.32
N THR A 165 -1.49 -17.24 2.00
CA THR A 165 -2.20 -18.34 2.68
C THR A 165 -3.71 -18.21 2.47
N THR A 166 -4.52 -18.96 3.23
CA THR A 166 -5.98 -18.80 3.21
C THR A 166 -6.46 -17.54 3.94
N ASP A 167 -5.59 -16.92 4.73
CA ASP A 167 -5.84 -15.63 5.38
C ASP A 167 -5.71 -14.47 4.35
N SER A 168 -5.76 -13.22 4.81
CA SER A 168 -5.45 -12.07 3.95
C SER A 168 -4.02 -11.57 4.22
N GLU A 169 -3.22 -11.45 3.16
CA GLU A 169 -1.89 -10.86 3.14
C GLU A 169 -1.84 -9.59 2.30
N TYR A 170 -1.38 -8.49 2.89
CA TYR A 170 -1.38 -7.20 2.23
C TYR A 170 -0.32 -6.23 2.74
N PHE A 171 -0.18 -5.09 2.03
CA PHE A 171 0.80 -4.03 2.30
C PHE A 171 2.25 -4.56 2.32
N PRO A 172 2.79 -5.06 1.19
CA PRO A 172 4.19 -5.46 1.11
C PRO A 172 5.14 -4.28 1.30
N ALA A 173 6.23 -4.51 2.03
CA ALA A 173 7.37 -3.63 2.16
C ALA A 173 8.66 -4.43 1.90
N LEU A 174 9.56 -3.89 1.09
CA LEU A 174 10.75 -4.60 0.60
C LEU A 174 12.01 -3.83 0.99
N THR A 175 13.05 -4.53 1.47
CA THR A 175 14.36 -3.92 1.66
C THR A 175 15.01 -3.56 0.33
N ALA A 176 15.90 -2.56 0.32
CA ALA A 176 16.53 -2.08 -0.92
C ALA A 176 17.34 -3.16 -1.67
N ASP A 177 17.87 -4.16 -0.97
CA ASP A 177 18.54 -5.32 -1.57
C ASP A 177 17.58 -6.39 -2.11
N GLY A 178 16.28 -6.25 -1.89
CA GLY A 178 15.25 -7.17 -2.37
C GLY A 178 15.20 -8.51 -1.63
N GLU A 179 15.96 -8.67 -0.55
CA GLU A 179 16.11 -9.96 0.14
C GLU A 179 15.05 -10.20 1.23
N THR A 180 14.50 -9.13 1.82
CA THR A 180 13.51 -9.22 2.91
C THR A 180 12.20 -8.54 2.52
N LEU A 181 11.13 -9.32 2.55
CA LEU A 181 9.76 -8.84 2.43
C LEU A 181 9.11 -8.84 3.81
N ILE A 182 8.51 -7.72 4.19
CA ILE A 182 7.64 -7.58 5.35
C ILE A 182 6.24 -7.29 4.84
N PHE A 183 5.21 -7.90 5.42
CA PHE A 183 3.82 -7.68 5.02
C PHE A 183 2.87 -7.84 6.20
N THR A 184 1.67 -7.29 6.09
CA THR A 184 0.58 -7.51 7.05
C THR A 184 -0.11 -8.83 6.70
N ARG A 185 -0.37 -9.68 7.70
CA ARG A 185 -1.28 -10.83 7.58
C ARG A 185 -2.36 -10.72 8.64
N GLN A 186 -3.62 -10.91 8.23
CA GLN A 186 -4.75 -10.93 9.14
C GLN A 186 -5.13 -12.35 9.55
N VAL A 187 -4.77 -12.76 10.77
CA VAL A 187 -5.09 -14.08 11.30
C VAL A 187 -6.17 -13.95 12.38
N ASN A 188 -7.31 -14.63 12.21
CA ASN A 188 -8.45 -14.55 13.14
C ASN A 188 -8.90 -13.11 13.47
N GLY A 189 -8.78 -12.20 12.50
CA GLY A 189 -9.14 -10.78 12.64
C GLY A 189 -8.11 -9.91 13.36
N ASN A 190 -6.94 -10.46 13.73
CA ASN A 190 -5.80 -9.67 14.21
C ASN A 190 -4.83 -9.41 13.04
N GLU A 191 -4.50 -8.15 12.79
CA GLU A 191 -3.49 -7.75 11.82
C GLU A 191 -2.11 -7.76 12.49
N ASP A 192 -1.19 -8.56 11.95
CA ASP A 192 0.18 -8.70 12.44
C ASP A 192 1.19 -8.63 11.29
N PHE A 193 2.43 -8.25 11.58
CA PHE A 193 3.51 -8.28 10.58
C PHE A 193 4.18 -9.64 10.48
N TRP A 194 4.43 -10.04 9.25
CA TRP A 194 5.15 -11.26 8.89
C TRP A 194 6.32 -10.89 7.97
N SER A 195 7.37 -11.70 8.02
CA SER A 195 8.55 -11.52 7.18
C SER A 195 8.87 -12.79 6.42
N SER A 196 9.26 -12.64 5.16
CA SER A 196 9.78 -13.71 4.31
C SER A 196 11.12 -13.30 3.71
N GLN A 197 11.96 -14.30 3.46
CA GLN A 197 13.30 -14.12 2.91
C GLN A 197 13.36 -14.67 1.50
N PHE A 198 13.88 -13.88 0.54
CA PHE A 198 14.07 -14.32 -0.82
C PHE A 198 15.39 -15.07 -0.95
N LYS A 199 15.33 -16.39 -1.19
CA LYS A 199 16.50 -17.26 -1.37
C LYS A 199 16.24 -18.28 -2.46
N ASN A 200 17.29 -18.60 -3.23
CA ASN A 200 17.23 -19.59 -4.32
C ASN A 200 16.07 -19.32 -5.30
N ASN A 201 15.85 -18.05 -5.66
CA ASN A 201 14.79 -17.60 -6.57
C ASN A 201 13.35 -17.90 -6.07
N SER A 202 13.15 -17.92 -4.75
CA SER A 202 11.85 -18.15 -4.12
C SER A 202 11.73 -17.44 -2.77
N TRP A 203 10.52 -17.07 -2.38
CA TRP A 203 10.21 -16.62 -1.03
C TRP A 203 10.13 -17.81 -0.08
N GLY A 204 10.87 -17.75 1.03
CA GLY A 204 10.75 -18.73 2.11
C GLY A 204 9.41 -18.66 2.83
N LEU A 205 9.12 -19.64 3.68
CA LEU A 205 7.95 -19.59 4.56
C LEU A 205 8.04 -18.39 5.49
N ALA A 206 7.02 -17.55 5.47
CA ALA A 206 6.97 -16.37 6.31
C ALA A 206 6.88 -16.71 7.79
N THR A 207 7.52 -15.90 8.63
CA THR A 207 7.45 -15.98 10.10
C THR A 207 6.99 -14.66 10.69
N PRO A 208 6.32 -14.63 11.87
CA PRO A 208 5.97 -13.40 12.54
C PRO A 208 7.20 -12.50 12.72
N LEU A 209 7.04 -11.19 12.51
CA LEU A 209 8.16 -10.25 12.44
C LEU A 209 8.86 -10.09 13.81
N SER A 210 8.11 -9.79 14.85
CA SER A 210 8.64 -9.61 16.21
C SER A 210 7.52 -9.67 17.25
N ALA A 211 7.80 -10.27 18.41
CA ALA A 211 6.86 -10.29 19.54
C ALA A 211 6.77 -8.94 20.28
N LYS A 212 7.69 -8.00 20.01
CA LYS A 212 7.63 -6.62 20.54
C LYS A 212 6.74 -5.72 19.67
N ILE A 213 6.61 -6.04 18.39
CA ILE A 213 5.75 -5.27 17.46
C ILE A 213 4.35 -5.87 17.42
N ASN A 214 4.23 -7.16 17.13
CA ASN A 214 2.96 -7.85 16.97
C ASN A 214 2.29 -8.04 18.33
N THR A 215 1.10 -7.48 18.51
CA THR A 215 0.38 -7.57 19.77
C THR A 215 -0.85 -8.46 19.65
N THR A 216 -1.23 -9.09 20.77
CA THR A 216 -2.42 -9.94 20.82
C THR A 216 -3.73 -9.17 20.97
N ARG A 217 -3.68 -7.85 21.14
CA ARG A 217 -4.82 -7.02 21.56
C ARG A 217 -5.13 -5.88 20.60
N TYR A 218 -4.14 -5.42 19.85
CA TYR A 218 -4.27 -4.29 18.94
C TYR A 218 -3.88 -4.74 17.54
N ASN A 219 -4.32 -3.97 16.55
CA ASN A 219 -3.99 -4.25 15.16
C ASN A 219 -2.79 -3.42 14.76
N GLU A 220 -1.80 -4.10 14.18
CA GLU A 220 -0.62 -3.52 13.57
C GLU A 220 -0.64 -3.81 12.06
N GLY A 221 -0.74 -2.74 11.25
CA GLY A 221 -0.91 -2.86 9.80
C GLY A 221 -0.19 -1.77 9.02
N ALA A 222 -0.11 -1.96 7.70
CA ALA A 222 0.35 -0.97 6.72
C ALA A 222 1.72 -0.36 7.08
N GLN A 223 2.74 -1.20 7.07
CA GLN A 223 4.10 -0.83 7.44
C GLN A 223 4.94 -0.37 6.25
N THR A 224 5.94 0.46 6.54
CA THR A 224 7.04 0.82 5.65
C THR A 224 8.35 0.64 6.39
N ILE A 225 9.37 0.16 5.70
CA ILE A 225 10.74 0.09 6.21
C ILE A 225 11.58 1.19 5.55
N SER A 226 12.45 1.85 6.30
CA SER A 226 13.44 2.76 5.72
C SER A 226 14.38 1.99 4.79
N PRO A 227 14.93 2.60 3.73
CA PRO A 227 15.75 1.87 2.76
C PRO A 227 16.94 1.13 3.38
N ASP A 228 17.52 1.71 4.43
CA ASP A 228 18.64 1.14 5.20
C ASP A 228 18.24 -0.04 6.11
N GLY A 229 16.94 -0.33 6.24
CA GLY A 229 16.41 -1.43 7.03
C GLY A 229 16.35 -1.18 8.54
N LYS A 230 16.59 0.04 9.02
CA LYS A 230 16.69 0.33 10.46
C LYS A 230 15.41 0.80 11.13
N TYR A 231 14.52 1.46 10.39
CA TYR A 231 13.29 2.02 10.96
C TYR A 231 12.08 1.38 10.30
N LEU A 232 11.15 0.92 11.13
CA LEU A 232 9.84 0.44 10.71
C LEU A 232 8.81 1.45 11.18
N PHE A 233 8.15 2.13 10.25
CA PHE A 233 6.97 2.94 10.53
C PHE A 233 5.74 2.11 10.20
N PHE A 234 4.70 2.18 11.03
CA PHE A 234 3.49 1.39 10.83
C PHE A 234 2.26 2.04 11.45
N THR A 235 1.09 1.54 11.08
CA THR A 235 -0.20 1.97 11.65
C THR A 235 -0.53 1.10 12.86
N GLY A 236 -0.78 1.71 14.01
CA GLY A 236 -1.29 1.05 15.21
C GLY A 236 -2.66 1.61 15.57
N CYS A 237 -3.65 0.73 15.77
CA CYS A 237 -5.04 1.16 16.02
C CYS A 237 -5.53 0.83 17.43
N ASN A 238 -6.29 1.75 18.02
CA ASN A 238 -6.92 1.63 19.35
C ASN A 238 -5.95 1.32 20.49
N ARG A 239 -4.68 1.72 20.34
CA ARG A 239 -3.68 1.54 21.38
C ARG A 239 -3.87 2.60 22.48
N PRO A 240 -3.63 2.26 23.77
CA PRO A 240 -3.83 3.20 24.88
C PRO A 240 -2.92 4.42 24.85
N ASP A 241 -1.78 4.31 24.17
CA ASP A 241 -0.79 5.37 23.96
C ASP A 241 -1.02 6.15 22.65
N GLY A 242 -2.17 5.95 21.99
CA GLY A 242 -2.61 6.67 20.80
C GLY A 242 -3.24 8.04 21.12
N LEU A 243 -3.20 8.92 20.13
CA LEU A 243 -3.86 10.22 20.10
C LEU A 243 -5.23 10.15 19.38
N GLY A 244 -5.34 9.30 18.36
CA GLY A 244 -6.56 9.09 17.58
C GLY A 244 -6.97 7.62 17.54
N ARG A 245 -7.85 7.27 16.59
CA ARG A 245 -8.32 5.87 16.42
C ARG A 245 -7.21 4.98 15.86
N CYS A 246 -6.44 5.51 14.92
CA CYS A 246 -5.26 4.88 14.35
C CYS A 246 -4.19 5.94 14.18
N ASP A 247 -2.99 5.57 14.58
CA ASP A 247 -1.84 6.45 14.68
C ASP A 247 -0.63 5.79 14.01
N ILE A 248 0.36 6.60 13.65
CA ILE A 248 1.64 6.12 13.16
C ILE A 248 2.58 5.88 14.34
N TYR A 249 3.16 4.69 14.36
CA TYR A 249 4.20 4.27 15.29
C TYR A 249 5.50 4.05 14.53
N VAL A 250 6.61 4.12 15.26
CA VAL A 250 7.93 3.78 14.75
C VAL A 250 8.65 2.85 15.71
N SER A 251 9.34 1.86 15.17
CA SER A 251 10.31 1.03 15.89
C SER A 251 11.65 1.09 15.17
N HIS A 252 12.72 1.02 15.96
CA HIS A 252 14.09 0.95 15.46
C HIS A 252 14.60 -0.47 15.58
N ARG A 253 15.46 -0.89 14.66
CA ARG A 253 16.05 -2.21 14.67
C ARG A 253 17.12 -2.30 15.77
N GLU A 254 17.07 -3.36 16.58
CA GLU A 254 18.01 -3.67 17.66
C GLU A 254 18.67 -5.02 17.35
N GLY A 255 19.83 -4.98 16.68
CA GLY A 255 20.55 -6.18 16.26
C GLY A 255 19.74 -7.01 15.25
N LYS A 256 19.21 -8.16 15.70
CA LYS A 256 18.41 -9.07 14.86
C LYS A 256 16.90 -8.93 15.02
N ASP A 257 16.45 -8.16 16.00
CA ASP A 257 15.04 -7.94 16.31
C ASP A 257 14.74 -6.43 16.24
N TRP A 258 13.56 -6.04 16.70
CA TRP A 258 13.10 -4.66 16.78
C TRP A 258 13.06 -4.18 18.23
N GLY A 259 13.14 -2.87 18.42
CA GLY A 259 12.88 -2.23 19.70
C GLY A 259 11.37 -2.09 19.98
N GLU A 260 11.04 -1.68 21.20
CA GLU A 260 9.65 -1.34 21.54
C GLU A 260 9.17 -0.16 20.67
N PRO A 261 8.01 -0.26 20.01
CA PRO A 261 7.50 0.82 19.18
C PRO A 261 7.02 1.98 20.04
N TYR A 262 7.21 3.20 19.54
CA TYR A 262 6.65 4.41 20.16
C TYR A 262 5.80 5.19 19.16
N ASN A 263 4.78 5.87 19.69
CA ASN A 263 3.90 6.73 18.91
C ASN A 263 4.70 7.92 18.37
N VAL A 264 4.60 8.23 17.07
CA VAL A 264 5.33 9.35 16.45
C VAL A 264 4.91 10.71 17.03
N GLY A 265 3.71 10.80 17.59
CA GLY A 265 3.20 11.97 18.29
C GLY A 265 2.82 13.14 17.38
N LYS A 266 2.46 14.27 18.00
CA LYS A 266 2.15 15.50 17.27
C LYS A 266 3.43 16.11 16.66
N PRO A 267 3.34 16.78 15.50
CA PRO A 267 2.13 17.11 14.74
C PRO A 267 1.75 16.06 13.67
N VAL A 268 2.46 14.93 13.59
CA VAL A 268 2.14 13.85 12.65
C VAL A 268 0.82 13.21 13.05
N ASN A 269 0.73 12.63 14.24
CA ASN A 269 -0.50 12.07 14.77
C ASN A 269 -1.39 13.15 15.39
N SER A 270 -2.70 12.89 15.39
CA SER A 270 -3.75 13.80 15.81
C SER A 270 -4.93 13.01 16.38
N GLU A 271 -6.08 13.67 16.57
CA GLU A 271 -7.33 12.98 16.96
C GLU A 271 -8.01 12.25 15.78
N TYR A 272 -7.53 12.50 14.56
CA TYR A 272 -8.06 11.95 13.32
C TYR A 272 -7.47 10.57 13.04
N TRP A 273 -7.66 10.08 11.82
CA TRP A 273 -7.11 8.82 11.37
C TRP A 273 -5.76 9.06 10.69
N GLU A 274 -4.67 8.52 11.23
CA GLU A 274 -3.35 8.52 10.59
C GLU A 274 -2.90 7.09 10.29
N SER A 275 -2.61 6.78 9.03
CA SER A 275 -2.27 5.41 8.63
C SER A 275 -1.42 5.33 7.38
N GLN A 276 -1.02 4.11 7.03
CA GLN A 276 -0.33 3.76 5.77
C GLN A 276 0.90 4.66 5.52
N PRO A 277 1.84 4.74 6.48
CA PRO A 277 3.05 5.55 6.34
C PRO A 277 3.93 5.09 5.17
N ALA A 278 4.63 6.04 4.56
CA ALA A 278 5.75 5.84 3.66
C ALA A 278 6.85 6.85 3.97
N ILE A 279 8.05 6.35 4.26
CA ILE A 279 9.21 7.20 4.59
C ILE A 279 10.03 7.48 3.34
N SER A 280 10.47 8.72 3.16
CA SER A 280 11.35 9.09 2.05
C SER A 280 12.71 8.41 2.15
N PRO A 281 13.46 8.28 1.04
CA PRO A 281 14.70 7.52 1.04
C PRO A 281 15.81 8.10 1.92
N ASP A 282 15.76 9.42 2.13
CA ASP A 282 16.66 10.15 3.04
C ASP A 282 16.21 10.11 4.51
N GLY A 283 15.09 9.45 4.81
CA GLY A 283 14.54 9.35 6.18
C GLY A 283 13.91 10.64 6.70
N LYS A 284 13.82 11.71 5.88
CA LYS A 284 13.46 13.05 6.38
C LYS A 284 11.99 13.43 6.18
N THR A 285 11.27 12.77 5.29
CA THR A 285 9.88 13.10 4.97
C THR A 285 9.00 11.87 5.09
N LEU A 286 8.05 11.91 6.02
CA LEU A 286 7.04 10.89 6.22
C LEU A 286 5.77 11.30 5.46
N TYR A 287 5.37 10.48 4.50
CA TYR A 287 4.08 10.53 3.83
C TYR A 287 3.11 9.60 4.55
N PHE A 288 1.84 9.96 4.63
CA PHE A 288 0.83 9.15 5.32
C PHE A 288 -0.59 9.54 4.89
N ILE A 289 -1.54 8.66 5.16
CA ILE A 289 -2.96 8.88 4.90
C ILE A 289 -3.63 9.52 6.11
N SER A 290 -4.41 10.58 5.90
CA SER A 290 -5.24 11.17 6.95
C SER A 290 -6.55 11.80 6.45
N ASN A 291 -7.59 11.68 7.27
CA ASN A 291 -8.89 12.34 7.08
C ASN A 291 -9.04 13.63 7.91
N ARG A 292 -7.92 14.23 8.33
CA ARG A 292 -7.93 15.50 9.07
C ARG A 292 -8.49 16.65 8.22
N PRO A 293 -9.02 17.71 8.86
CA PRO A 293 -9.49 18.91 8.16
C PRO A 293 -8.40 19.56 7.31
N GLY A 294 -8.80 20.11 6.16
CA GLY A 294 -7.89 20.70 5.18
C GLY A 294 -7.50 19.77 4.03
N GLY A 295 -8.06 18.55 3.98
CA GLY A 295 -7.99 17.65 2.83
C GLY A 295 -8.96 18.00 1.70
N SER A 296 -8.85 17.24 0.61
CA SER A 296 -9.60 17.36 -0.64
C SER A 296 -10.79 16.38 -0.68
N GLY A 297 -10.68 15.24 0.00
CA GLY A 297 -11.67 14.17 -0.02
C GLY A 297 -11.87 13.48 1.32
N GLY A 298 -12.04 12.16 1.29
CA GLY A 298 -12.21 11.35 2.49
C GLY A 298 -10.86 11.13 3.17
N TYR A 299 -10.06 10.24 2.59
CA TYR A 299 -8.70 9.97 3.02
C TYR A 299 -7.71 10.55 2.01
N ASP A 300 -6.86 11.46 2.48
CA ASP A 300 -5.88 12.15 1.63
C ASP A 300 -4.45 11.74 1.97
N ILE A 301 -3.52 11.92 1.03
CA ILE A 301 -2.08 11.83 1.30
C ILE A 301 -1.56 13.17 1.86
N TRP A 302 -0.93 13.09 3.03
CA TRP A 302 -0.25 14.16 3.74
C TRP A 302 1.23 13.86 3.84
N LYS A 303 2.06 14.88 4.09
CA LYS A 303 3.47 14.72 4.44
C LYS A 303 3.86 15.57 5.63
N SER A 304 4.85 15.09 6.40
CA SER A 304 5.56 15.85 7.41
C SER A 304 7.06 15.66 7.20
N THR A 305 7.84 16.71 7.43
CA THR A 305 9.30 16.68 7.30
C THR A 305 9.94 16.86 8.67
N ILE A 306 10.92 16.01 9.00
CA ILE A 306 11.70 16.11 10.21
C ILE A 306 12.67 17.29 10.09
N THR A 307 12.80 18.04 11.17
CA THR A 307 13.68 19.19 11.33
C THR A 307 15.05 18.75 11.87
N ASP A 308 16.03 19.64 11.79
CA ASP A 308 17.39 19.37 12.27
C ASP A 308 17.46 19.11 13.79
N ASP A 309 16.46 19.56 14.57
CA ASP A 309 16.30 19.23 16.00
C ASP A 309 15.53 17.92 16.24
N ALA A 310 15.47 17.04 15.23
CA ALA A 310 14.83 15.73 15.25
C ALA A 310 13.33 15.77 15.60
N LYS A 311 12.62 16.83 15.19
CA LYS A 311 11.17 16.97 15.39
C LYS A 311 10.43 16.98 14.07
N TRP A 312 9.30 16.28 14.02
CA TRP A 312 8.42 16.35 12.86
C TRP A 312 7.76 17.73 12.75
N GLY A 313 7.81 18.32 11.56
CA GLY A 313 7.12 19.56 11.22
C GLY A 313 5.62 19.35 10.97
N PRO A 314 4.84 20.44 10.80
CA PRO A 314 3.40 20.33 10.55
C PRO A 314 3.06 19.43 9.36
N ALA A 315 1.96 18.69 9.46
CA ALA A 315 1.46 17.90 8.34
C ALA A 315 0.89 18.82 7.24
N VAL A 316 1.29 18.56 6.00
CA VAL A 316 0.88 19.32 4.81
C VAL A 316 0.23 18.39 3.80
N ASN A 317 -0.96 18.74 3.33
CA ASN A 317 -1.68 18.01 2.29
C ASN A 317 -0.90 18.07 0.95
N LEU A 318 -0.83 16.98 0.19
CA LEU A 318 -0.13 16.97 -1.10
C LEU A 318 -0.81 17.78 -2.21
N GLY A 319 -2.04 18.24 -1.96
CA GLY A 319 -2.78 19.13 -2.84
C GLY A 319 -3.53 18.39 -3.96
N PRO A 320 -4.29 19.14 -4.77
CA PRO A 320 -5.29 18.59 -5.69
C PRO A 320 -4.70 17.92 -6.95
N GLU A 321 -3.38 17.96 -7.12
CA GLU A 321 -2.70 17.20 -8.19
C GLU A 321 -2.62 15.71 -7.83
N ILE A 322 -2.57 15.40 -6.53
CA ILE A 322 -2.47 14.03 -6.02
C ILE A 322 -3.80 13.62 -5.37
N ASN A 323 -4.32 14.45 -4.47
CA ASN A 323 -5.52 14.14 -3.71
C ASN A 323 -6.78 14.49 -4.50
N THR A 324 -7.80 13.65 -4.39
CA THR A 324 -9.08 13.80 -5.09
C THR A 324 -10.20 14.10 -4.10
N ALA A 325 -11.45 14.14 -4.59
CA ALA A 325 -12.63 14.25 -3.72
C ALA A 325 -12.99 12.92 -3.00
N TYR A 326 -12.20 11.87 -3.24
CA TYR A 326 -12.43 10.52 -2.72
C TYR A 326 -11.23 10.09 -1.85
N ASP A 327 -10.87 8.80 -1.85
CA ASP A 327 -9.86 8.21 -1.00
C ASP A 327 -8.58 7.86 -1.76
N GLU A 328 -7.48 8.50 -1.38
CA GLU A 328 -6.13 8.10 -1.69
C GLU A 328 -5.58 7.16 -0.61
N ASN A 329 -4.80 6.16 -1.02
CA ASN A 329 -4.32 5.08 -0.17
C ASN A 329 -2.89 4.69 -0.54
N THR A 330 -2.22 4.06 0.42
CA THR A 330 -0.92 3.37 0.29
C THR A 330 0.11 4.15 -0.52
N PRO A 331 0.48 5.38 -0.09
CA PRO A 331 1.57 6.09 -0.73
C PRO A 331 2.86 5.27 -0.61
N PHE A 332 3.71 5.31 -1.62
CA PHE A 332 5.05 4.74 -1.61
C PHE A 332 5.96 5.62 -2.44
N LEU A 333 6.93 6.27 -1.77
CA LEU A 333 7.97 7.03 -2.46
C LEU A 333 9.13 6.09 -2.76
N HIS A 334 9.43 5.88 -4.04
CA HIS A 334 10.54 5.04 -4.46
C HIS A 334 11.89 5.59 -3.98
N ALA A 335 12.88 4.71 -3.91
CA ALA A 335 14.24 5.00 -3.47
C ALA A 335 14.98 6.08 -4.31
N ASP A 336 14.40 6.50 -5.44
CA ASP A 336 14.88 7.65 -6.23
C ASP A 336 14.49 9.01 -5.64
N GLY A 337 13.62 9.01 -4.62
CA GLY A 337 13.11 10.22 -3.96
C GLY A 337 12.21 11.08 -4.84
N LYS A 338 11.86 10.63 -6.05
CA LYS A 338 11.12 11.42 -7.05
C LYS A 338 9.87 10.73 -7.56
N THR A 339 9.76 9.41 -7.50
CA THR A 339 8.61 8.68 -8.05
C THR A 339 7.71 8.19 -6.93
N LEU A 340 6.53 8.79 -6.80
CA LEU A 340 5.48 8.39 -5.87
C LEU A 340 4.54 7.43 -6.58
N TYR A 341 4.28 6.29 -5.95
CA TYR A 341 3.21 5.38 -6.29
C TYR A 341 2.14 5.43 -5.21
N PHE A 342 0.87 5.29 -5.58
CA PHE A 342 -0.24 5.28 -4.62
C PHE A 342 -1.49 4.69 -5.27
N SER A 343 -2.49 4.38 -4.45
CA SER A 343 -3.79 3.91 -4.93
C SER A 343 -4.84 5.00 -4.76
N SER A 344 -5.81 5.09 -5.67
CA SER A 344 -6.92 6.05 -5.56
C SER A 344 -8.20 5.44 -6.11
N ASP A 345 -9.34 5.76 -5.48
CA ASP A 345 -10.68 5.45 -5.96
C ASP A 345 -11.33 6.63 -6.74
N GLY A 346 -10.67 7.81 -6.73
CA GLY A 346 -11.17 9.03 -7.34
C GLY A 346 -10.64 9.33 -8.74
N LEU A 347 -9.47 8.79 -9.09
CA LEU A 347 -8.88 8.95 -10.42
C LEU A 347 -9.52 7.99 -11.45
N PRO A 348 -9.50 8.33 -12.77
CA PRO A 348 -10.03 7.46 -13.81
C PRO A 348 -9.29 6.12 -13.87
N GLY A 349 -10.04 5.04 -13.69
CA GLY A 349 -9.46 3.70 -13.51
C GLY A 349 -10.43 2.58 -13.82
N PHE A 350 -10.15 1.41 -13.28
CA PHE A 350 -10.90 0.18 -13.49
C PHE A 350 -11.79 -0.20 -12.31
N GLY A 351 -11.74 0.52 -11.19
CA GLY A 351 -12.44 0.08 -9.99
C GLY A 351 -12.38 1.05 -8.83
N SER A 352 -12.42 0.47 -7.64
CA SER A 352 -12.36 1.22 -6.40
C SER A 352 -10.93 1.46 -5.94
N LYS A 353 -9.94 0.64 -6.23
CA LYS A 353 -8.55 0.97 -5.85
C LYS A 353 -7.65 0.64 -7.00
N ASP A 354 -7.27 1.67 -7.74
CA ASP A 354 -6.34 1.57 -8.85
C ASP A 354 -5.00 2.18 -8.46
N ILE A 355 -3.89 1.59 -8.90
CA ILE A 355 -2.55 2.09 -8.65
C ILE A 355 -2.13 3.12 -9.72
N TYR A 356 -1.62 4.25 -9.26
CA TYR A 356 -1.09 5.34 -10.06
C TYR A 356 0.36 5.63 -9.68
N TYR A 357 1.08 6.27 -10.59
CA TYR A 357 2.37 6.88 -10.28
C TYR A 357 2.39 8.36 -10.66
N SER A 358 3.14 9.15 -9.90
CA SER A 358 3.45 10.54 -10.18
C SER A 358 4.94 10.80 -9.96
N ARG A 359 5.53 11.65 -10.80
CA ARG A 359 6.92 12.07 -10.66
C ARG A 359 6.99 13.49 -10.13
N MET A 360 7.93 13.72 -9.23
CA MET A 360 8.28 15.03 -8.72
C MET A 360 9.18 15.75 -9.72
N ASP A 361 8.85 17.00 -10.05
CA ASP A 361 9.73 17.87 -10.83
C ASP A 361 10.89 18.42 -9.98
N ASP A 362 11.79 19.17 -10.60
CA ASP A 362 12.94 19.77 -9.91
C ASP A 362 12.56 20.87 -8.91
N ALA A 363 11.32 21.37 -8.96
CA ALA A 363 10.77 22.31 -7.99
C ALA A 363 10.13 21.61 -6.77
N GLY A 364 10.13 20.26 -6.75
CA GLY A 364 9.55 19.48 -5.67
C GLY A 364 8.04 19.26 -5.79
N LYS A 365 7.44 19.53 -6.95
CA LYS A 365 6.00 19.36 -7.19
C LYS A 365 5.72 18.06 -7.93
N PHE A 366 4.84 17.24 -7.38
CA PHE A 366 4.32 16.06 -8.06
C PHE A 366 3.47 16.45 -9.27
N GLN A 367 3.68 15.76 -10.38
CA GLN A 367 2.93 15.94 -11.62
C GLN A 367 1.61 15.16 -11.60
N LYS A 368 0.81 15.31 -12.66
CA LYS A 368 -0.44 14.56 -12.82
C LYS A 368 -0.19 13.04 -12.74
N PRO A 369 -0.91 12.30 -11.89
CA PRO A 369 -0.81 10.85 -11.78
C PRO A 369 -1.19 10.12 -13.07
N ILE A 370 -0.53 8.99 -13.32
CA ILE A 370 -0.75 8.13 -14.47
C ILE A 370 -1.07 6.73 -13.96
N ASN A 371 -2.18 6.14 -14.43
CA ASN A 371 -2.62 4.78 -14.09
C ASN A 371 -1.61 3.75 -14.61
N LEU A 372 -1.31 2.69 -13.83
CA LEU A 372 -0.35 1.64 -14.23
C LEU A 372 -0.83 0.76 -15.40
N GLY A 373 -2.12 0.78 -15.70
CA GLY A 373 -2.73 0.10 -16.83
C GLY A 373 -3.13 -1.34 -16.54
N TYR A 374 -3.96 -1.89 -17.44
CA TYR A 374 -4.44 -3.27 -17.37
C TYR A 374 -3.38 -4.26 -17.90
N PRO A 375 -3.15 -5.43 -17.28
CA PRO A 375 -3.91 -6.02 -16.18
C PRO A 375 -3.29 -5.84 -14.80
N ILE A 376 -2.41 -4.83 -14.60
CA ILE A 376 -1.89 -4.52 -13.26
C ILE A 376 -3.04 -3.97 -12.43
N ASN A 377 -3.70 -2.93 -12.93
CA ASN A 377 -4.98 -2.49 -12.42
C ASN A 377 -6.12 -3.27 -13.07
N SER A 378 -7.14 -3.57 -12.28
CA SER A 378 -8.28 -4.39 -12.64
C SER A 378 -9.55 -3.87 -11.96
N PHE A 379 -10.65 -4.61 -12.09
CA PHE A 379 -11.89 -4.25 -11.39
C PHE A 379 -11.88 -4.59 -9.90
N ASP A 380 -10.91 -5.39 -9.46
CA ASP A 380 -10.66 -5.65 -8.05
C ASP A 380 -9.90 -4.47 -7.41
N ASP A 381 -9.50 -4.63 -6.16
CA ASP A 381 -8.82 -3.58 -5.41
C ASP A 381 -7.32 -3.83 -5.45
N GLU A 382 -6.56 -2.95 -6.09
CA GLU A 382 -5.10 -2.96 -6.09
C GLU A 382 -4.55 -1.89 -5.15
N SER A 383 -3.77 -2.35 -4.15
CA SER A 383 -3.21 -1.44 -3.16
C SER A 383 -1.88 -1.92 -2.59
N GLY A 384 -1.16 -1.02 -1.90
CA GLY A 384 0.07 -1.38 -1.20
C GLY A 384 1.24 -1.62 -2.15
N LEU A 385 1.33 -0.89 -3.28
CA LEU A 385 2.43 -1.10 -4.20
C LEU A 385 3.77 -0.78 -3.53
N ILE A 386 4.69 -1.74 -3.58
CA ILE A 386 6.13 -1.54 -3.40
C ILE A 386 6.86 -1.78 -4.73
N VAL A 387 7.88 -1.00 -5.03
CA VAL A 387 8.74 -1.18 -6.22
C VAL A 387 10.17 -1.46 -5.77
N SER A 388 10.82 -2.43 -6.41
CA SER A 388 12.22 -2.76 -6.16
C SER A 388 13.13 -1.57 -6.43
N ALA A 389 14.25 -1.46 -5.71
CA ALA A 389 15.16 -0.31 -5.84
C ALA A 389 15.69 -0.11 -7.28
N ASP A 390 15.85 -1.19 -8.05
CA ASP A 390 16.26 -1.13 -9.46
C ASP A 390 15.13 -0.70 -10.41
N GLY A 391 13.90 -0.59 -9.91
CA GLY A 391 12.70 -0.23 -10.67
C GLY A 391 12.17 -1.31 -11.61
N ASN A 392 12.66 -2.55 -11.53
CA ASN A 392 12.33 -3.59 -12.51
C ASN A 392 11.06 -4.38 -12.17
N PHE A 393 10.74 -4.58 -10.89
CA PHE A 393 9.54 -5.27 -10.46
C PHE A 393 8.83 -4.53 -9.33
N GLY A 394 7.54 -4.79 -9.19
CA GLY A 394 6.75 -4.32 -8.06
C GLY A 394 5.95 -5.45 -7.45
N MET A 395 5.47 -5.22 -6.23
CA MET A 395 4.54 -6.10 -5.54
C MET A 395 3.38 -5.30 -4.99
N PHE A 396 2.17 -5.83 -5.06
CA PHE A 396 0.97 -5.19 -4.51
C PHE A 396 0.02 -6.26 -3.97
N SER A 397 -1.00 -5.80 -3.27
CA SER A 397 -2.03 -6.64 -2.66
C SER A 397 -3.34 -6.47 -3.43
N SER A 398 -3.98 -7.59 -3.75
CA SER A 398 -5.30 -7.58 -4.41
C SER A 398 -6.02 -8.91 -4.16
N ASN A 399 -7.29 -8.97 -4.59
CA ASN A 399 -8.13 -10.17 -4.55
C ASN A 399 -8.23 -10.79 -5.95
N LEU A 400 -7.14 -10.77 -6.71
CA LEU A 400 -7.15 -11.29 -8.08
C LEU A 400 -7.53 -12.78 -8.07
N LYS A 401 -8.08 -13.21 -9.21
CA LYS A 401 -8.43 -14.61 -9.42
C LYS A 401 -7.22 -15.54 -9.17
N ASP A 402 -7.50 -16.74 -8.67
CA ASP A 402 -6.52 -17.81 -8.41
C ASP A 402 -5.55 -17.51 -7.24
N GLY A 403 -5.93 -16.61 -6.33
CA GLY A 403 -5.30 -16.47 -5.01
C GLY A 403 -5.59 -17.63 -4.05
N PHE A 404 -4.88 -17.68 -2.93
CA PHE A 404 -5.00 -18.69 -1.88
C PHE A 404 -6.14 -18.39 -0.90
N GLY A 405 -6.41 -17.11 -0.64
CA GLY A 405 -7.32 -16.67 0.41
C GLY A 405 -8.04 -15.38 0.08
N GLY A 406 -8.00 -14.43 1.02
CA GLY A 406 -8.59 -13.10 0.85
C GLY A 406 -7.75 -12.23 -0.08
N GLN A 407 -7.16 -11.17 0.46
CA GLN A 407 -6.12 -10.45 -0.27
C GLN A 407 -4.84 -11.29 -0.29
N ASP A 408 -4.21 -11.37 -1.46
CA ASP A 408 -2.92 -12.00 -1.66
C ASP A 408 -1.92 -10.95 -2.19
N ILE A 409 -0.63 -11.24 -2.04
CA ILE A 409 0.45 -10.43 -2.61
C ILE A 409 0.88 -11.01 -3.97
N TYR A 410 0.91 -10.13 -4.97
CA TYR A 410 1.28 -10.43 -6.35
C TYR A 410 2.51 -9.63 -6.77
N SER A 411 3.35 -10.20 -7.63
CA SER A 411 4.50 -9.54 -8.25
C SER A 411 4.31 -9.38 -9.76
N PHE A 412 4.87 -8.31 -10.31
CA PHE A 412 4.80 -7.99 -11.74
C PHE A 412 6.02 -7.15 -12.16
N GLY A 413 6.33 -7.11 -13.46
CA GLY A 413 7.34 -6.19 -13.97
C GLY A 413 6.79 -4.77 -14.15
N ILE A 414 7.61 -3.75 -13.90
CA ILE A 414 7.15 -2.35 -14.01
C ILE A 414 7.12 -1.91 -15.49
N PRO A 415 5.98 -1.37 -15.99
CA PRO A 415 5.90 -0.76 -17.32
C PRO A 415 6.97 0.32 -17.51
N GLU A 416 7.63 0.37 -18.68
CA GLU A 416 8.76 1.28 -18.91
C GLU A 416 8.41 2.75 -18.60
N ALA A 417 7.20 3.20 -18.98
CA ALA A 417 6.73 4.55 -18.70
C ALA A 417 6.55 4.85 -17.19
N ALA A 418 6.34 3.81 -16.38
CA ALA A 418 6.14 3.89 -14.93
C ALA A 418 7.41 3.59 -14.12
N LYS A 419 8.54 3.25 -14.77
CA LYS A 419 9.78 2.97 -14.05
C LYS A 419 10.29 4.22 -13.34
N PRO A 420 10.80 4.09 -12.11
CA PRO A 420 11.43 5.20 -11.41
C PRO A 420 12.78 5.54 -12.05
N LEU A 421 13.41 6.62 -11.58
CA LEU A 421 14.81 6.85 -11.91
C LEU A 421 15.66 5.70 -11.32
N LYS A 422 16.65 5.28 -12.09
CA LYS A 422 17.49 4.15 -11.70
C LYS A 422 18.40 4.56 -10.55
N VAL A 423 18.32 3.80 -9.46
CA VAL A 423 19.22 3.91 -8.31
C VAL A 423 19.98 2.59 -8.13
N SER A 424 21.07 2.65 -7.38
CA SER A 424 21.78 1.48 -6.85
C SER A 424 22.05 1.71 -5.37
N TYR A 425 22.59 0.72 -4.68
CA TYR A 425 22.89 0.82 -3.26
C TYR A 425 24.33 0.45 -2.95
N VAL A 426 24.83 1.06 -1.89
CA VAL A 426 26.09 0.75 -1.24
C VAL A 426 25.76 0.01 0.04
N LYS A 427 26.33 -1.19 0.21
CA LYS A 427 26.19 -1.99 1.44
C LYS A 427 27.58 -2.22 2.00
N GLY A 428 27.76 -1.96 3.28
CA GLY A 428 29.07 -2.16 3.88
C GLY A 428 29.04 -2.46 5.36
N ILE A 429 30.23 -2.79 5.86
CA ILE A 429 30.48 -3.08 7.26
C ILE A 429 31.73 -2.36 7.72
N VAL A 430 31.67 -1.72 8.89
CA VAL A 430 32.81 -1.04 9.49
C VAL A 430 33.38 -1.86 10.64
N ARG A 431 34.70 -2.06 10.62
CA ARG A 431 35.44 -2.87 11.59
C ARG A 431 36.70 -2.18 12.07
N ASP A 432 37.10 -2.51 13.28
CA ASP A 432 38.41 -2.18 13.82
C ASP A 432 39.48 -2.93 13.01
N LYS A 433 40.50 -2.21 12.54
CA LYS A 433 41.55 -2.77 11.70
C LYS A 433 42.34 -3.89 12.39
N ASP A 434 42.57 -3.79 13.69
CA ASP A 434 43.43 -4.70 14.44
C ASP A 434 42.61 -5.86 15.04
N THR A 435 41.51 -5.56 15.72
CA THR A 435 40.68 -6.54 16.43
C THR A 435 39.62 -7.21 15.55
N LYS A 436 39.33 -6.64 14.37
CA LYS A 436 38.28 -7.09 13.44
C LYS A 436 36.85 -7.03 13.98
N LYS A 437 36.66 -6.50 15.19
CA LYS A 437 35.34 -6.25 15.78
C LYS A 437 34.62 -5.15 15.00
N THR A 438 33.30 -5.23 14.95
CA THR A 438 32.44 -4.21 14.35
C THR A 438 32.48 -2.92 15.18
N ILE A 439 32.31 -1.77 14.53
CA ILE A 439 32.34 -0.46 15.18
C ILE A 439 31.15 0.36 14.69
N GLU A 440 30.39 0.93 15.62
CA GLU A 440 29.43 2.00 15.34
C GLU A 440 30.16 3.24 14.80
N SER A 441 29.89 3.61 13.56
CA SER A 441 30.59 4.70 12.87
C SER A 441 29.62 5.56 12.08
N ASN A 442 29.82 6.87 12.04
CA ASN A 442 29.12 7.74 11.12
C ASN A 442 29.67 7.52 9.70
N VAL A 443 28.77 7.29 8.75
CA VAL A 443 29.07 7.10 7.33
C VAL A 443 28.41 8.22 6.55
N GLN A 444 29.21 8.95 5.78
CA GLN A 444 28.73 10.05 4.94
C GLN A 444 29.06 9.79 3.48
N VAL A 445 28.05 9.94 2.62
CA VAL A 445 28.18 9.81 1.16
C VAL A 445 27.73 11.11 0.49
N ILE A 446 28.60 11.67 -0.34
CA ILE A 446 28.35 12.95 -1.04
C ILE A 446 28.42 12.71 -2.54
N ASP A 447 27.37 13.10 -3.25
CA ASP A 447 27.35 13.12 -4.72
C ASP A 447 28.23 14.26 -5.24
N LEU A 448 29.32 13.95 -5.94
CA LEU A 448 30.24 14.95 -6.48
C LEU A 448 29.62 15.79 -7.60
N LYS A 449 28.61 15.29 -8.30
CA LYS A 449 27.96 16.04 -9.38
C LYS A 449 27.07 17.14 -8.86
N SER A 450 26.30 16.86 -7.80
CA SER A 450 25.39 17.84 -7.19
C SER A 450 25.97 18.54 -5.96
N ASN A 451 27.10 18.06 -5.45
CA ASN A 451 27.70 18.46 -4.17
C ASN A 451 26.72 18.37 -2.99
N LYS A 452 25.84 17.36 -3.01
CA LYS A 452 24.86 17.11 -1.95
C LYS A 452 25.22 15.84 -1.20
N THR A 453 25.09 15.89 0.12
CA THR A 453 25.10 14.69 0.96
C THR A 453 23.87 13.86 0.66
N VAL A 454 24.06 12.65 0.15
CA VAL A 454 22.99 11.71 -0.20
C VAL A 454 22.76 10.65 0.88
N PHE A 455 23.71 10.50 1.81
CA PHE A 455 23.61 9.65 2.98
C PHE A 455 24.48 10.21 4.10
N ASP A 456 23.96 10.26 5.32
CA ASP A 456 24.68 10.69 6.53
C ASP A 456 24.02 10.04 7.74
N ASP A 457 24.54 8.88 8.14
CA ASP A 457 23.97 8.12 9.26
C ASP A 457 25.01 7.18 9.88
N TYR A 458 24.73 6.70 11.09
CA TYR A 458 25.57 5.76 11.80
C TYR A 458 25.37 4.33 11.29
N THR A 459 26.40 3.50 11.33
CA THR A 459 26.24 2.05 11.14
C THR A 459 25.48 1.45 12.32
N ASP A 460 24.88 0.28 12.14
CA ASP A 460 24.32 -0.49 13.26
C ASP A 460 25.38 -0.76 14.35
N ALA A 461 25.03 -0.51 15.60
CA ALA A 461 25.99 -0.52 16.71
C ALA A 461 26.55 -1.92 17.03
N GLU A 462 25.79 -2.98 16.77
CA GLU A 462 26.21 -4.36 17.03
C GLU A 462 26.94 -4.97 15.84
N THR A 463 26.39 -4.81 14.64
CA THR A 463 26.82 -5.47 13.41
C THR A 463 27.76 -4.63 12.57
N GLY A 464 27.88 -3.32 12.84
CA GLY A 464 28.68 -2.37 12.06
C GLY A 464 28.20 -2.18 10.63
N GLN A 465 26.99 -2.65 10.28
CA GLN A 465 26.47 -2.62 8.91
C GLN A 465 25.79 -1.29 8.57
N PHE A 466 25.86 -0.91 7.30
CA PHE A 466 25.06 0.18 6.73
C PHE A 466 24.61 -0.14 5.30
N LEU A 467 23.53 0.50 4.87
CA LEU A 467 23.06 0.49 3.49
C LEU A 467 22.60 1.88 3.10
N ALA A 468 23.10 2.38 1.97
CA ALA A 468 22.74 3.67 1.40
C ALA A 468 22.25 3.50 -0.04
N VAL A 469 21.10 4.06 -0.40
CA VAL A 469 20.58 4.05 -1.77
C VAL A 469 20.87 5.39 -2.43
N MET A 470 21.35 5.37 -3.68
CA MET A 470 21.73 6.60 -4.39
C MET A 470 21.60 6.48 -5.91
N PRO A 471 21.43 7.62 -6.63
CA PRO A 471 21.33 7.62 -8.09
C PRO A 471 22.54 7.00 -8.79
N ILE A 472 22.32 6.33 -9.92
CA ILE A 472 23.44 5.91 -10.78
C ILE A 472 23.89 7.05 -11.70
N GLY A 473 25.09 6.92 -12.25
CA GLY A 473 25.70 7.89 -13.17
C GLY A 473 26.38 9.06 -12.47
N SER A 474 26.86 8.85 -11.24
CA SER A 474 27.67 9.83 -10.52
C SER A 474 28.89 9.21 -9.84
N ASN A 475 29.78 10.09 -9.40
CA ASN A 475 30.91 9.79 -8.53
C ASN A 475 30.58 10.24 -7.11
N TYR A 476 30.93 9.43 -6.14
CA TYR A 476 30.58 9.64 -4.74
C TYR A 476 31.82 9.73 -3.87
N LEU A 477 31.83 10.71 -2.97
CA LEU A 477 32.70 10.68 -1.81
C LEU A 477 32.11 9.77 -0.77
N PHE A 478 32.96 8.99 -0.13
CA PHE A 478 32.63 8.09 0.95
C PHE A 478 33.56 8.35 2.13
N ASN A 479 32.98 8.70 3.25
CA ASN A 479 33.71 9.03 4.47
C ASN A 479 33.17 8.18 5.63
N VAL A 480 34.07 7.71 6.48
CA VAL A 480 33.71 7.03 7.73
C VAL A 480 34.46 7.65 8.90
N ASN A 481 33.72 7.96 9.96
CA ASN A 481 34.25 8.56 11.17
C ASN A 481 33.70 7.82 12.41
N ALA A 482 34.58 7.58 13.38
CA ALA A 482 34.20 7.03 14.68
C ALA A 482 35.08 7.64 15.77
N GLU A 483 34.50 7.85 16.96
CA GLU A 483 35.23 8.45 18.07
C GLU A 483 36.44 7.59 18.47
N GLY A 484 37.62 8.22 18.55
CA GLY A 484 38.88 7.53 18.88
C GLY A 484 39.54 6.78 17.71
N TYR A 485 38.99 6.88 16.49
CA TYR A 485 39.55 6.28 15.28
C TYR A 485 40.03 7.34 14.28
N LEU A 486 40.97 6.94 13.45
CA LEU A 486 41.43 7.71 12.30
C LEU A 486 40.33 7.73 11.23
N PHE A 487 40.16 8.91 10.62
CA PHE A 487 39.21 9.14 9.53
C PHE A 487 39.50 8.24 8.32
N TYR A 488 38.46 7.67 7.72
CA TYR A 488 38.55 6.91 6.47
C TYR A 488 37.88 7.66 5.33
N SER A 489 38.53 7.65 4.17
CA SER A 489 38.12 8.38 2.98
C SER A 489 38.33 7.52 1.74
N GLU A 490 37.29 7.40 0.93
CA GLU A 490 37.30 6.71 -0.37
C GLU A 490 36.40 7.47 -1.36
N ASN A 491 36.57 7.23 -2.66
CA ASN A 491 35.59 7.59 -3.66
C ASN A 491 35.26 6.38 -4.55
N PHE A 492 34.04 6.35 -5.07
CA PHE A 492 33.61 5.32 -6.00
C PHE A 492 32.68 5.90 -7.05
N GLU A 493 32.59 5.23 -8.20
CA GLU A 493 31.68 5.56 -9.29
C GLU A 493 30.58 4.50 -9.34
N LEU A 494 29.32 4.92 -9.47
CA LEU A 494 28.21 4.02 -9.79
C LEU A 494 27.80 4.23 -11.23
N LYS A 495 28.18 3.32 -12.13
CA LYS A 495 27.90 3.44 -13.56
C LYS A 495 26.50 2.97 -13.89
N ALA A 496 26.02 3.38 -15.07
CA ALA A 496 24.72 2.94 -15.58
C ALA A 496 24.56 1.40 -15.67
N GLY A 497 25.67 0.66 -15.80
CA GLY A 497 25.70 -0.80 -15.84
C GLY A 497 25.69 -1.51 -14.48
N ASP A 498 25.79 -0.77 -13.37
CA ASP A 498 25.98 -1.32 -12.01
C ASP A 498 24.65 -1.49 -11.24
N ILE A 499 23.51 -1.36 -11.90
CA ILE A 499 22.18 -1.47 -11.29
C ILE A 499 22.00 -2.79 -10.52
N ASN A 500 22.54 -3.88 -11.04
CA ASN A 500 22.47 -5.21 -10.42
C ASN A 500 23.77 -5.61 -9.71
N LYS A 501 24.70 -4.67 -9.52
CA LYS A 501 26.00 -4.88 -8.88
C LYS A 501 26.18 -3.81 -7.80
N PRO A 502 25.55 -3.99 -6.63
CA PRO A 502 25.72 -3.02 -5.55
C PRO A 502 27.19 -2.89 -5.17
N TYR A 503 27.58 -1.69 -4.77
CA TYR A 503 28.92 -1.46 -4.28
C TYR A 503 29.02 -2.03 -2.85
N GLN A 504 29.79 -3.10 -2.69
CA GLN A 504 30.01 -3.74 -1.39
C GLN A 504 31.38 -3.34 -0.84
N ILE A 505 31.41 -2.88 0.41
CA ILE A 505 32.65 -2.41 1.04
C ILE A 505 32.79 -2.93 2.48
N GLU A 506 33.97 -3.45 2.79
CA GLU A 506 34.41 -3.65 4.17
C GLU A 506 35.41 -2.55 4.52
N VAL A 507 35.07 -1.73 5.51
CA VAL A 507 35.91 -0.61 5.95
C VAL A 507 36.64 -1.02 7.22
N TYR A 508 37.97 -0.95 7.20
CA TYR A 508 38.81 -1.19 8.37
C TYR A 508 39.41 0.14 8.85
N ILE A 509 38.89 0.67 9.96
CA ILE A 509 39.38 1.92 10.58
C ILE A 509 40.35 1.63 11.73
N GLU A 510 41.36 2.48 11.88
CA GLU A 510 42.46 2.28 12.82
C GLU A 510 42.33 3.22 14.02
N LYS A 511 42.59 2.72 15.24
CA LYS A 511 42.57 3.59 16.43
C LYS A 511 43.64 4.66 16.35
N ILE A 512 43.32 5.84 16.87
CA ILE A 512 44.28 6.94 16.98
C ILE A 512 45.44 6.49 17.88
N LYS A 513 46.65 6.50 17.32
CA LYS A 513 47.90 6.23 18.04
C LYS A 513 49.02 7.12 17.49
N GLN A 514 50.03 7.38 18.31
CA GLN A 514 51.18 8.19 17.90
C GLN A 514 51.86 7.57 16.68
N GLY A 515 52.11 8.39 15.65
CA GLY A 515 52.68 7.94 14.37
C GLY A 515 51.68 7.31 13.39
N GLY A 516 50.38 7.33 13.70
CA GLY A 516 49.33 6.92 12.75
C GLY A 516 49.26 7.83 11.52
N ASN A 517 49.00 7.25 10.35
CA ASN A 517 48.88 7.97 9.08
C ASN A 517 47.46 7.85 8.53
N VAL A 518 46.93 8.95 7.98
CA VAL A 518 45.62 8.98 7.29
C VAL A 518 45.84 9.30 5.82
N THR A 519 45.18 8.55 4.95
CA THR A 519 45.12 8.86 3.52
C THR A 519 43.78 9.50 3.21
N LEU A 520 43.81 10.72 2.69
CA LEU A 520 42.62 11.42 2.21
C LEU A 520 42.50 11.20 0.70
N LYS A 521 41.55 10.36 0.29
CA LYS A 521 41.31 10.03 -1.12
C LYS A 521 40.29 10.94 -1.81
N ASN A 522 39.76 11.90 -1.06
CA ASN A 522 38.67 12.78 -1.47
C ASN A 522 39.16 14.23 -1.66
N ILE A 523 40.42 14.40 -2.07
CA ILE A 523 41.00 15.70 -2.42
C ILE A 523 41.11 15.77 -3.94
N PHE A 524 40.26 16.57 -4.58
CA PHE A 524 40.29 16.83 -6.01
C PHE A 524 40.85 18.23 -6.27
N PHE A 525 41.58 18.38 -7.38
CA PHE A 525 42.08 19.66 -7.85
C PHE A 525 41.35 20.05 -9.13
N ASP A 526 41.10 21.34 -9.32
CA ASP A 526 40.54 21.85 -10.57
C ASP A 526 41.46 21.48 -11.75
N THR A 527 40.88 20.90 -12.80
CA THR A 527 41.58 20.55 -14.06
C THR A 527 41.11 21.39 -15.23
#